data_AF-A0A957Q595-F1
#
_entry.id   AF-A0A957Q595-F1
#
_cell.length_a   1.000
_cell.length_b   1.000
_cell.length_c   1.000
_cell.angle_alpha   90.00
_cell.angle_beta   90.00
_cell.angle_gamma   90.00
#
_symmetry.space_group_name_H-M   'P 1'
#
loop_
_entity.id
_entity.type
_entity.pdbx_description
1 polymer ?
#
loop_
_entity_poly.entity_id
_entity_poly.type
_entity_poly.pdbx_seq_one_letter_code
_entity_poly.pdbx_strand_id
1 'polypeptide(L)'
;LRTGFEMFTAVGQGGYVAEKAESETGWLFPVGDELSELGYVDMFTDMFNALDRGSAPMESFYDGYVVNAILDACYKSMETKQWEPVQLEVWRGSEEVMGSAVFREYDQDHLLIKEVKMPDGKCKLIKKEKESGKILQRVV
;
A
#
# COMPACT_ATOMS: atom_id res chain seq x y z
N LEU A 1 5.46 -9.13 18.20
CA LEU A 1 5.99 -9.93 19.34
C LEU A 1 6.55 -11.28 18.85
N ARG A 2 7.47 -11.95 19.57
CA ARG A 2 7.89 -13.33 19.21
C ARG A 2 6.91 -14.34 19.80
N THR A 3 6.28 -15.16 18.94
CA THR A 3 5.32 -16.21 19.32
C THR A 3 5.97 -17.42 20.01
N GLY A 4 7.31 -17.47 20.05
CA GLY A 4 8.08 -18.64 20.50
C GLY A 4 8.20 -19.74 19.45
N PHE A 5 7.55 -19.58 18.28
CA PHE A 5 7.73 -20.45 17.13
C PHE A 5 8.74 -19.82 16.16
N GLU A 6 9.75 -20.61 15.78
CA GLU A 6 10.77 -20.24 14.80
C GLU A 6 10.83 -21.36 13.76
N MET A 7 10.83 -21.00 12.47
CA MET A 7 10.80 -21.97 11.38
C MET A 7 11.92 -21.66 10.37
N PHE A 8 12.59 -22.69 9.87
CA PHE A 8 13.57 -22.55 8.79
C PHE A 8 13.01 -23.16 7.50
N THR A 9 13.05 -22.41 6.40
CA THR A 9 12.65 -22.89 5.07
C THR A 9 13.82 -22.86 4.10
N ALA A 10 14.17 -24.01 3.51
CA ALA A 10 15.30 -24.14 2.59
C ALA A 10 14.91 -24.05 1.11
N VAL A 11 13.63 -24.25 0.78
CA VAL A 11 13.17 -24.48 -0.61
C VAL A 11 12.40 -23.26 -1.17
N GLY A 12 12.15 -22.25 -0.35
CA GLY A 12 11.24 -21.17 -0.68
C GLY A 12 9.82 -21.52 -0.27
N GLN A 13 9.02 -20.52 0.08
CA GLN A 13 7.59 -20.74 0.30
C GLN A 13 6.91 -20.78 -1.06
N GLY A 14 6.40 -21.94 -1.48
CA GLY A 14 5.52 -22.06 -2.65
C GLY A 14 4.14 -21.39 -2.48
N GLY A 15 4.04 -20.35 -1.64
CA GLY A 15 2.82 -19.69 -1.19
C GLY A 15 3.09 -18.59 -0.16
N TYR A 16 2.02 -17.98 0.36
CA TYR A 16 2.07 -16.83 1.27
C TYR A 16 2.01 -17.28 2.74
N VAL A 17 3.09 -17.09 3.51
CA VAL A 17 3.12 -17.45 4.96
C VAL A 17 3.29 -16.22 5.86
N ALA A 18 3.91 -15.14 5.37
CA ALA A 18 4.02 -13.88 6.10
C ALA A 18 4.09 -12.72 5.10
N GLU A 19 3.27 -11.67 5.30
CA GLU A 19 3.14 -10.57 4.35
C GLU A 19 4.42 -9.74 4.20
N LYS A 20 5.24 -9.66 5.26
CA LYS A 20 6.47 -8.86 5.31
C LYS A 20 7.73 -9.70 5.45
N ALA A 21 7.72 -10.96 5.01
CA ALA A 21 8.95 -11.74 4.96
C ALA A 21 9.87 -11.20 3.85
N GLU A 22 11.07 -10.73 4.23
CA GLU A 22 12.07 -10.23 3.29
C GLU A 22 12.63 -11.32 2.36
N SER A 23 12.45 -12.60 2.72
CA SER A 23 12.93 -13.74 1.96
C SER A 23 11.99 -14.94 2.10
N GLU A 24 11.80 -15.67 1.00
CA GLU A 24 11.05 -16.94 0.96
C GLU A 24 11.86 -18.12 1.54
N THR A 25 13.18 -17.93 1.69
CA THR A 25 14.12 -18.91 2.28
C THR A 25 14.78 -18.33 3.55
N GLY A 26 15.13 -19.19 4.49
CA GLY A 26 15.80 -18.81 5.73
C GLY A 26 14.90 -18.92 6.97
N TRP A 27 15.28 -18.17 8.02
CA TRP A 27 14.56 -18.14 9.29
C TRP A 27 13.32 -17.25 9.20
N LEU A 28 12.21 -17.77 9.71
CA LEU A 28 10.92 -17.12 9.76
C LEU A 28 10.44 -17.07 11.20
N PHE A 29 9.79 -15.96 11.54
CA PHE A 29 9.25 -15.68 12.85
C PHE A 29 7.76 -15.39 12.70
N PRO A 30 6.90 -16.42 12.69
CA PRO A 30 5.48 -16.25 12.44
C PRO A 30 4.83 -15.38 13.51
N VAL A 31 4.00 -14.45 13.05
CA VAL A 31 3.16 -13.62 13.90
C VAL A 31 1.84 -14.36 14.14
N GLY A 32 1.45 -14.49 15.41
CA GLY A 32 0.32 -15.35 15.80
C GLY A 32 -1.03 -14.79 15.35
N ASP A 33 -1.24 -13.50 15.56
CA ASP A 33 -2.38 -12.74 15.06
C ASP A 33 -1.85 -11.50 14.33
N GLU A 34 -1.53 -11.66 13.04
CA GLU A 34 -0.93 -10.61 12.22
C GLU A 34 -1.83 -9.37 12.11
N LEU A 35 -3.15 -9.54 12.12
CA LEU A 35 -4.09 -8.41 12.02
C LEU A 35 -4.02 -7.51 13.25
N SER A 36 -4.01 -8.09 14.43
CA SER A 36 -3.91 -7.34 15.69
C SER A 36 -2.48 -6.87 15.94
N GLU A 37 -1.47 -7.70 15.70
CA GLU A 37 -0.06 -7.38 15.97
C GLU A 37 0.51 -6.30 15.04
N LEU A 38 -0.02 -6.17 13.82
CA LEU A 38 0.30 -5.05 12.92
C LEU A 38 -0.54 -3.80 13.21
N GLY A 39 -1.42 -3.83 14.21
CA GLY A 39 -2.21 -2.69 14.64
C GLY A 39 -3.42 -2.36 13.74
N TYR A 40 -3.77 -3.20 12.77
CA TYR A 40 -4.90 -2.92 11.88
C TYR A 40 -6.22 -2.80 12.64
N VAL A 41 -6.45 -3.70 13.61
CA VAL A 41 -7.68 -3.69 14.41
C VAL A 41 -7.82 -2.36 15.17
N ASP A 42 -6.75 -1.92 15.82
CA ASP A 42 -6.75 -0.67 16.58
C ASP A 42 -6.89 0.55 15.67
N MET A 43 -6.16 0.58 14.55
CA MET A 43 -6.24 1.64 13.54
C MET A 43 -7.67 1.81 13.00
N PHE A 44 -8.32 0.72 12.57
CA PHE A 44 -9.69 0.79 12.06
C PHE A 44 -10.69 1.13 13.16
N THR A 45 -10.49 0.62 14.37
CA THR A 45 -11.35 0.93 15.52
C THR A 45 -11.31 2.42 15.85
N ASP A 46 -10.12 3.04 15.90
CA ASP A 46 -9.98 4.48 16.09
C ASP A 46 -10.67 5.27 14.97
N MET A 47 -10.38 4.93 13.72
CA MET A 47 -10.93 5.61 12.54
C MET A 47 -12.46 5.58 12.52
N PHE A 48 -13.09 4.42 12.72
CA PHE A 48 -14.56 4.31 12.71
C PHE A 48 -15.19 4.99 13.92
N ASN A 49 -14.61 4.87 15.11
CA ASN A 49 -15.11 5.58 16.28
C ASN A 49 -15.00 7.11 16.14
N ALA A 50 -13.94 7.61 15.51
CA ALA A 50 -13.78 9.03 15.21
C ALA A 50 -14.83 9.50 14.21
N LEU A 51 -15.12 8.70 13.18
CA LEU A 51 -16.18 8.98 12.22
C LEU A 51 -17.56 9.06 12.88
N ASP A 52 -17.91 8.08 13.72
CA ASP A 52 -19.19 8.04 14.43
C ASP A 52 -19.38 9.23 15.38
N ARG A 53 -18.29 9.71 16.00
CA ARG A 53 -18.29 10.87 16.89
C ARG A 53 -18.18 12.22 16.17
N GLY A 54 -17.90 12.21 14.86
CA GLY A 54 -17.59 13.44 14.11
C GLY A 54 -16.31 14.14 14.59
N SER A 55 -15.35 13.40 15.14
CA SER A 55 -14.04 13.92 15.56
C SER A 55 -12.94 13.54 14.56
N ALA A 56 -11.78 14.20 14.65
CA ALA A 56 -10.62 13.75 13.91
C ALA A 56 -10.13 12.37 14.42
N PRO A 57 -9.68 11.47 13.53
CA PRO A 57 -8.96 10.26 13.94
C PRO A 57 -7.59 10.61 14.54
N MET A 58 -6.95 9.64 15.18
CA MET A 58 -5.62 9.80 15.78
C MET A 58 -4.56 10.18 14.73
N GLU A 59 -4.64 9.59 13.55
CA GLU A 59 -3.79 9.90 12.40
C GLU A 59 -4.66 10.35 11.23
N SER A 60 -4.28 11.47 10.62
CA SER A 60 -4.94 12.08 9.48
C SER A 60 -4.10 11.91 8.21
N PHE A 61 -4.69 12.26 7.06
CA PHE A 61 -3.93 12.29 5.80
C PHE A 61 -2.72 13.25 5.87
N TYR A 62 -2.83 14.33 6.65
CA TYR A 62 -1.74 15.30 6.79
C TYR A 62 -0.53 14.70 7.49
N ASP A 63 -0.73 13.78 8.43
CA ASP A 63 0.38 13.09 9.10
C ASP A 63 1.17 12.24 8.09
N GLY A 64 0.48 11.60 7.14
CA GLY A 64 1.10 10.92 6.01
C GLY A 64 1.92 11.84 5.10
N TYR A 65 1.46 13.08 4.87
CA TYR A 65 2.24 14.09 4.14
C TYR A 65 3.53 14.47 4.89
N VAL A 66 3.47 14.65 6.21
CA VAL A 66 4.65 14.93 7.03
C VAL A 66 5.66 13.78 6.95
N VAL A 67 5.20 12.52 7.01
CA VAL A 67 6.08 11.36 6.82
C VAL A 67 6.74 11.37 5.45
N ASN A 68 6.00 11.71 4.38
CA ASN A 68 6.58 11.80 3.04
C ASN A 68 7.65 12.88 2.93
N ALA A 69 7.42 14.06 3.51
CA ALA A 69 8.41 15.14 3.53
C ALA A 69 9.69 14.75 4.30
N ILE A 70 9.56 13.93 5.36
CA ILE A 70 10.71 13.35 6.07
C ILE A 70 11.46 12.38 5.16
N LEU A 71 10.76 11.52 4.41
CA LEU A 71 11.38 10.60 3.46
C LEU A 71 12.14 11.35 2.34
N ASP A 72 11.57 12.44 1.81
CA ASP A 72 12.22 13.29 0.81
C ASP A 72 13.54 13.86 1.35
N ALA A 73 13.55 14.34 2.61
CA ALA A 73 14.76 14.81 3.27
C ALA A 73 15.79 13.69 3.46
N CYS A 74 15.36 12.48 3.81
CA CYS A 74 16.23 11.30 3.92
C CYS A 74 16.89 10.96 2.57
N TYR A 75 16.12 10.91 1.48
CA TYR A 75 16.67 10.64 0.15
C TYR A 75 17.64 11.72 -0.30
N LYS A 76 17.31 12.99 -0.06
CA LYS A 76 18.22 14.10 -0.35
C LYS A 76 19.50 14.01 0.46
N SER A 77 19.41 13.66 1.75
CA SER A 77 20.58 13.45 2.62
C SER A 77 21.48 12.32 2.10
N MET A 78 20.88 11.24 1.57
CA MET A 78 21.65 10.16 0.93
C MET A 78 22.41 10.62 -0.31
N GLU A 79 21.84 11.53 -1.08
CA GLU A 79 22.47 12.10 -2.28
C GLU A 79 23.57 13.11 -1.93
N THR A 80 23.28 14.07 -1.03
CA THR A 80 24.19 15.17 -0.69
C THR A 80 25.23 14.82 0.36
N LYS A 81 25.03 13.69 1.07
CA LYS A 81 25.87 13.22 2.19
C LYS A 81 25.91 14.20 3.36
N GLN A 82 24.85 14.99 3.53
CA GLN A 82 24.75 16.02 4.57
C GLN A 82 23.43 15.92 5.32
N TRP A 83 23.34 16.59 6.47
CA TRP A 83 22.07 16.78 7.15
C TRP A 83 21.21 17.74 6.33
N GLU A 84 20.11 17.23 5.77
CA GLU A 84 19.13 18.02 5.02
C GLU A 84 17.95 18.37 5.92
N PRO A 85 17.46 19.63 5.89
CA PRO A 85 16.27 20.00 6.63
C PRO A 85 15.02 19.35 6.03
N VAL A 86 14.07 18.98 6.90
CA VAL A 86 12.73 18.55 6.46
C VAL A 86 11.98 19.77 5.95
N GLN A 87 11.61 19.77 4.68
CA GLN A 87 10.85 20.85 4.05
C GLN A 87 9.36 20.55 4.17
N LEU A 88 8.66 21.31 5.01
CA LEU A 88 7.21 21.25 5.14
C LEU A 88 6.61 22.49 4.51
N GLU A 89 6.13 22.37 3.28
CA GLU A 89 5.28 23.39 2.69
C GLU A 89 3.94 23.41 3.44
N VAL A 90 3.31 24.57 3.58
CA VAL A 90 1.99 24.67 4.22
C VAL A 90 0.95 24.11 3.25
N TRP A 91 0.83 22.79 3.25
CA TRP A 91 -0.15 22.05 2.47
C TRP A 91 -1.23 21.50 3.40
N ARG A 92 -2.50 21.61 3.01
CA ARG A 92 -3.66 21.12 3.80
C ARG A 92 -4.63 20.31 2.95
N GLY A 93 -4.13 19.71 1.87
CA GLY A 93 -4.95 19.13 0.82
C GLY A 93 -5.17 20.09 -0.34
N SER A 94 -5.49 19.51 -1.49
CA SER A 94 -6.04 20.20 -2.66
C SER A 94 -7.56 20.28 -2.52
N GLU A 95 -8.18 21.44 -2.78
CA GLU A 95 -9.65 21.50 -2.96
C GLU A 95 -10.09 20.91 -4.31
N GLU A 96 -9.15 20.81 -5.25
CA GLU A 96 -9.36 20.15 -6.53
C GLU A 96 -9.04 18.66 -6.40
N VAL A 97 -10.06 17.85 -6.16
CA VAL A 97 -9.97 16.39 -6.30
C VAL A 97 -9.93 16.06 -7.80
N MET A 98 -8.80 16.31 -8.46
CA MET A 98 -8.53 15.65 -9.72
C MET A 98 -8.23 14.19 -9.39
N GLY A 99 -9.23 13.33 -9.52
CA GLY A 99 -9.08 11.88 -9.38
C GLY A 99 -8.10 11.36 -10.43
N SER A 100 -6.79 11.43 -10.15
CA SER A 100 -5.75 10.84 -10.96
C SER A 100 -5.70 9.34 -10.68
N ALA A 101 -6.77 8.63 -11.03
CA ALA A 101 -6.60 7.22 -11.31
C ALA A 101 -5.62 7.14 -12.49
N VAL A 102 -4.39 6.71 -12.19
CA VAL A 102 -3.33 6.56 -13.20
C VAL A 102 -3.70 5.39 -14.09
N PHE A 103 -4.57 5.68 -15.06
CA PHE A 103 -4.95 4.75 -16.10
C PHE A 103 -3.82 4.69 -17.12
N ARG A 104 -3.25 3.50 -17.35
CA ARG A 104 -2.28 3.32 -18.43
C ARG A 104 -3.03 3.09 -19.73
N GLU A 105 -2.55 3.65 -20.83
CA GLU A 105 -3.15 3.35 -22.12
C GLU A 105 -2.95 1.86 -22.45
N TYR A 106 -4.03 1.15 -22.82
CA TYR A 106 -3.97 -0.26 -23.19
C TYR A 106 -4.06 -0.42 -24.71
N ASP A 107 -5.10 0.15 -25.31
CA ASP A 107 -5.32 0.20 -26.75
C ASP A 107 -6.07 1.50 -27.12
N GLN A 108 -6.48 1.63 -28.38
CA GLN A 108 -7.19 2.82 -28.88
C GLN A 108 -8.46 3.11 -28.09
N ASP A 109 -9.19 2.07 -27.67
CA ASP A 109 -10.52 2.19 -27.07
C ASP A 109 -10.50 2.01 -25.55
N HIS A 110 -9.40 1.50 -24.98
CA HIS A 110 -9.34 1.09 -23.58
C HIS A 110 -8.14 1.65 -22.81
N LEU A 111 -8.41 1.90 -21.55
CA LEU A 111 -7.47 2.22 -20.48
C LEU A 111 -7.27 0.99 -19.59
N LEU A 112 -6.03 0.60 -19.34
CA LEU A 112 -5.69 -0.45 -18.37
C LEU A 112 -5.84 0.10 -16.96
N ILE A 113 -6.67 -0.56 -16.17
CA ILE A 113 -6.83 -0.29 -14.75
C ILE A 113 -5.85 -1.15 -13.95
N LYS A 114 -5.86 -2.48 -14.18
CA LYS A 114 -5.04 -3.43 -13.42
C LYS A 114 -4.90 -4.76 -14.14
N GLU A 115 -3.76 -5.40 -13.94
CA GLU A 115 -3.51 -6.81 -14.28
C GLU A 115 -3.40 -7.62 -12.99
N VAL A 116 -4.06 -8.79 -12.95
CA VAL A 116 -4.07 -9.66 -11.78
C VAL A 116 -3.71 -11.07 -12.22
N LYS A 117 -2.60 -11.61 -11.70
CA LYS A 117 -2.29 -13.03 -11.84
C LYS A 117 -3.23 -13.83 -10.93
N MET A 118 -3.93 -14.79 -11.52
CA MET A 118 -4.87 -15.67 -10.84
C MET A 118 -4.14 -16.90 -10.28
N PRO A 119 -4.69 -17.56 -9.24
CA PRO A 119 -4.07 -18.77 -8.66
C PRO A 119 -3.92 -19.94 -9.65
N ASP A 120 -4.75 -19.99 -10.70
CA ASP A 120 -4.66 -20.99 -11.77
C ASP A 120 -3.60 -20.65 -12.85
N GLY A 121 -2.79 -19.61 -12.61
CA GLY A 121 -1.74 -19.15 -13.51
C GLY A 121 -2.21 -18.22 -14.63
N LYS A 122 -3.52 -18.01 -14.80
CA LYS A 122 -4.07 -17.11 -15.82
C LYS A 122 -3.94 -15.64 -15.43
N CYS A 123 -4.04 -14.74 -16.39
CA CYS A 123 -4.01 -13.29 -16.13
C CYS A 123 -5.40 -12.69 -16.32
N LYS A 124 -5.90 -11.96 -15.32
CA LYS A 124 -7.14 -11.19 -15.41
C LYS A 124 -6.80 -9.72 -15.68
N LEU A 125 -7.24 -9.22 -16.83
CA LEU A 125 -7.13 -7.83 -17.24
C LEU A 125 -8.42 -7.07 -16.87
N ILE A 126 -8.26 -5.94 -16.19
CA ILE A 126 -9.34 -5.00 -15.88
C ILE A 126 -9.10 -3.73 -16.67
N LYS A 127 -10.03 -3.38 -17.55
CA LYS A 127 -9.94 -2.24 -18.48
C LYS A 127 -11.14 -1.32 -18.33
N LYS A 128 -10.95 -0.05 -18.67
CA LYS A 128 -12.02 0.96 -18.79
C LYS A 128 -12.12 1.38 -20.26
N GLU A 129 -13.30 1.29 -20.85
CA GLU A 129 -13.56 1.83 -22.18
C GLU A 129 -13.52 3.37 -22.15
N LYS A 130 -12.81 4.00 -23.10
CA LYS A 130 -12.57 5.45 -23.12
C LYS A 130 -13.86 6.24 -23.38
N GLU A 131 -14.70 5.78 -24.31
CA GLU A 131 -15.93 6.48 -24.69
C GLU A 131 -17.04 6.33 -23.64
N SER A 132 -17.33 5.10 -23.22
CA SER A 132 -18.46 4.83 -22.34
C SER A 132 -18.13 4.89 -20.85
N GLY A 133 -16.83 4.80 -20.51
CA GLY A 133 -16.37 4.63 -19.13
C GLY A 133 -16.64 3.26 -18.52
N LYS A 134 -17.20 2.30 -19.28
CA LYS A 134 -17.56 0.96 -18.79
C LYS A 134 -16.31 0.18 -18.41
N ILE A 135 -16.39 -0.53 -17.28
CA ILE A 135 -15.32 -1.41 -16.81
C ILE A 135 -15.55 -2.81 -17.41
N LEU A 136 -14.53 -3.33 -18.08
CA LEU A 136 -14.49 -4.65 -18.69
C LEU A 136 -13.44 -5.51 -18.01
N GLN A 137 -13.75 -6.80 -17.84
CA GLN A 137 -12.87 -7.79 -17.25
C GLN A 137 -12.68 -8.96 -18.21
N ARG A 138 -11.43 -9.36 -18.48
CA ARG A 138 -11.12 -10.51 -19.34
C ARG A 138 -10.03 -11.36 -18.72
N VAL A 139 -10.23 -12.68 -18.73
CA VAL A 139 -9.20 -13.65 -18.36
C VAL A 139 -8.48 -14.09 -19.63
N VAL A 140 -7.15 -14.11 -19.58
CA VAL A 140 -6.22 -14.49 -20.65
C VAL A 140 -5.30 -15.59 -20.13
#